data_AF-A0A6B1I0P8-F1
#
_entry.id   AF-A0A6B1I0P8-F1
#
_cell.length_a   1.000
_cell.length_b   1.000
_cell.length_c   1.000
_cell.angle_alpha   90.00
_cell.angle_beta   90.00
_cell.angle_gamma   90.00
#
_symmetry.space_group_name_H-M   'P 1'
#
loop_
_entity.id
_entity.type
_entity.pdbx_description
1 polymer ?
#
loop_
_entity_poly.entity_id
_entity_poly.type
_entity_poly.pdbx_seq_one_letter_code
_entity_poly.pdbx_strand_id
1 'polypeptide(L)' 'MTNATKRITIDFDPAIHRALQRQAAEANRSISALVNDAVRRSLTEDVEDLSAFDERDAEPNLPFEDVVKDLN' A
#
# COMPACT_ATOMS: atom_id res chain seq x y z
N MET A 1 20.68 10.75 -8.78
CA MET A 1 20.16 10.95 -7.41
C MET A 1 20.99 10.09 -6.48
N THR A 2 21.53 10.65 -5.40
CA THR A 2 22.31 9.88 -4.42
C THR A 2 21.39 8.85 -3.77
N ASN A 3 21.69 7.56 -3.98
CA ASN A 3 20.97 6.44 -3.36
C ASN A 3 21.36 6.34 -1.88
N ALA A 4 21.00 7.36 -1.10
CA ALA A 4 21.33 7.44 0.31
C ALA A 4 20.43 6.48 1.10
N THR A 5 20.94 5.28 1.39
CA THR A 5 20.26 4.34 2.28
C THR A 5 20.44 4.78 3.73
N LYS A 6 19.34 5.02 4.45
CA LYS A 6 19.36 5.25 5.90
C LYS A 6 19.10 3.93 6.62
N ARG A 7 19.99 3.57 7.56
CA ARG A 7 19.79 2.40 8.43
C ARG A 7 18.72 2.70 9.46
N ILE A 8 17.78 1.77 9.63
CA ILE A 8 16.69 1.82 10.60
C ILE A 8 16.62 0.45 11.27
N THR A 9 16.27 0.43 12.55
CA THR A 9 15.96 -0.80 13.30
C THR A 9 14.45 -0.81 13.54
N ILE A 10 13.81 -1.95 13.24
CA ILE A 10 12.38 -2.16 13.42
C ILE A 10 12.16 -3.51 14.08
N ASP A 11 11.25 -3.55 15.03
CA ASP A 11 10.84 -4.79 15.69
C ASP A 11 9.68 -5.42 14.92
N PHE A 12 9.80 -6.70 14.60
CA PHE A 12 8.74 -7.49 13.97
C PHE A 12 8.22 -8.53 14.93
N ASP A 13 6.93 -8.86 14.81
CA ASP A 13 6.42 -10.10 15.39
C ASP A 13 7.25 -11.30 14.87
N PRO A 14 7.64 -12.25 15.73
CA PRO A 14 8.50 -13.37 15.33
C PRO A 14 7.93 -14.23 14.19
N ALA A 15 6.60 -14.38 14.11
CA ALA A 15 5.95 -15.11 13.03
C ALA A 15 6.03 -14.33 11.71
N ILE A 16 5.84 -13.01 11.75
CA ILE A 16 5.97 -12.13 10.58
C ILE A 16 7.42 -12.13 10.07
N HIS A 17 8.41 -12.00 10.95
CA HIS A 17 9.81 -12.04 10.57
C HIS A 17 10.17 -13.36 9.85
N ARG A 18 9.67 -14.50 10.35
CA ARG A 18 9.87 -15.82 9.70
C ARG A 18 9.19 -15.90 8.33
N ALA A 19 8.01 -15.32 8.18
CA ALA A 19 7.32 -15.27 6.89
C ALA A 19 8.10 -14.41 5.88
N LEU A 20 8.54 -13.22 6.29
CA LEU A 20 9.37 -12.33 5.46
C LEU A 20 10.69 -13.00 5.05
N GLN A 21 11.34 -13.72 5.96
CA GLN A 21 12.57 -14.44 5.65
C GLN A 21 12.36 -15.51 4.57
N ARG A 22 11.26 -16.27 4.65
CA ARG A 22 10.91 -17.27 3.62
C ARG A 22 10.62 -16.61 2.28
N GLN A 23 9.80 -15.57 2.26
CA GLN A 23 9.48 -14.83 1.04
C GLN A 23 10.72 -14.19 0.41
N ALA A 24 11.63 -13.65 1.22
CA ALA A 24 12.90 -13.08 0.75
C ALA A 24 13.78 -14.15 0.07
N ALA A 25 13.89 -15.33 0.68
CA ALA A 25 14.62 -16.45 0.11
C ALA A 25 13.99 -16.95 -1.20
N GLU A 26 12.67 -17.13 -1.24
CA GLU A 26 11.93 -17.57 -2.43
C GLU A 26 12.06 -16.56 -3.59
N ALA A 27 11.95 -15.26 -3.28
CA ALA A 27 12.05 -14.20 -4.28
C ALA A 27 13.49 -13.86 -4.68
N ASN A 28 14.52 -14.45 -4.06
CA ASN A 28 15.94 -14.04 -4.18
C ASN A 28 16.14 -12.53 -3.92
N ARG A 29 15.48 -11.99 -2.90
CA ARG A 29 15.54 -10.58 -2.51
C ARG A 29 15.94 -10.43 -1.04
N SER A 30 16.41 -9.25 -0.64
CA SER A 30 16.62 -8.96 0.77
C SER A 30 15.29 -8.63 1.47
N ILE A 31 15.21 -8.89 2.78
CA ILE A 31 14.09 -8.44 3.62
C ILE A 31 13.93 -6.91 3.52
N SER A 32 15.04 -6.16 3.51
CA SER A 32 14.99 -4.71 3.36
C SER A 32 14.37 -4.26 2.04
N ALA A 33 14.58 -5.00 0.94
CA ALA A 33 13.95 -4.67 -0.34
C ALA A 33 12.44 -4.94 -0.30
N LEU A 34 12.01 -6.05 0.32
CA LEU A 34 10.58 -6.35 0.49
C LEU A 34 9.87 -5.31 1.35
N VAL A 35 10.49 -4.91 2.46
CA VAL A 35 9.92 -3.90 3.38
C VAL A 35 9.84 -2.53 2.70
N ASN A 36 10.89 -2.11 1.98
CA ASN A 36 10.87 -0.84 1.25
C ASN A 36 9.78 -0.81 0.17
N ASP A 37 9.60 -1.90 -0.56
CA ASP A 37 8.52 -2.01 -1.55
C ASP A 37 7.14 -1.92 -0.90
N ALA A 38 6.93 -2.66 0.20
CA ALA A 38 5.65 -2.67 0.90
C ALA A 38 5.29 -1.28 1.43
N VAL A 39 6.24 -0.58 2.06
CA VAL A 39 6.06 0.79 2.55
C VAL A 39 5.80 1.75 1.39
N ARG A 40 6.53 1.63 0.28
CA ARG A 40 6.31 2.46 -0.89
C ARG A 40 4.90 2.28 -1.45
N ARG A 41 4.44 1.03 -1.59
CA ARG A 41 3.09 0.73 -2.11
C ARG A 41 2.02 1.33 -1.22
N SER A 42 2.09 1.09 0.09
CA SER A 42 1.14 1.68 1.05
C SER A 42 1.08 3.20 0.95
N LEU A 43 2.23 3.87 0.84
CA LEU A 43 2.27 5.33 0.69
C LEU A 43 1.76 5.81 -0.68
N THR A 44 1.91 5.01 -1.74
CA THR A 44 1.37 5.34 -3.06
C THR A 44 -0.15 5.16 -3.09
N GLU A 45 -0.66 4.07 -2.51
CA GLU A 45 -2.10 3.83 -2.34
C GLU A 45 -2.77 5.00 -1.59
N ASP A 46 -2.17 5.46 -0.49
CA ASP A 46 -2.68 6.64 0.25
C ASP A 46 -2.75 7.90 -0.63
N VAL A 47 -1.78 8.12 -1.52
CA VAL A 47 -1.75 9.27 -2.43
C VAL A 47 -2.82 9.14 -3.51
N GLU A 48 -3.00 7.94 -4.04
CA GLU A 48 -4.05 7.64 -5.03
C GLU A 48 -5.44 7.85 -4.43
N ASP A 49 -5.67 7.38 -3.20
CA ASP A 49 -6.92 7.58 -2.47
C ASP A 49 -7.22 9.07 -2.27
N LEU A 50 -6.25 9.85 -1.78
CA LEU A 50 -6.42 11.29 -1.59
C LEU A 50 -6.73 12.01 -2.92
N SER A 51 -6.05 11.62 -4.00
CA SER A 51 -6.30 12.20 -5.33
C SER A 51 -7.70 11.86 -5.83
N ALA A 52 -8.16 10.62 -5.60
CA ALA A 52 -9.53 10.22 -5.93
C ALA A 52 -10.58 11.00 -5.14
N PHE A 53 -10.32 11.34 -3.86
CA PHE A 53 -11.21 12.22 -3.11
C PHE A 53 -11.30 13.61 -3.74
N ASP A 54 -10.17 14.22 -4.09
CA ASP A 54 -10.13 15.55 -4.70
C ASP A 54 -10.82 15.58 -6.08
N GLU A 55 -10.60 14.55 -6.92
CA GLU A 55 -11.22 14.44 -8.24
C GLU A 55 -12.75 14.28 -8.14
N ARG A 56 -13.22 13.58 -7.11
CA ARG A 56 -14.65 13.28 -6.89
C ARG A 56 -15.40 14.36 -6.13
N ASP A 57 -14.74 15.38 -5.60
CA ASP A 57 -15.39 16.49 -4.88
C ASP A 57 -16.43 17.21 -5.74
N ALA A 58 -16.20 17.26 -7.06
CA ALA A 58 -17.13 17.85 -8.02
C ALA A 58 -18.27 16.92 -8.46
N GLU A 59 -18.26 15.64 -8.07
CA GLU A 59 -19.32 14.70 -8.42
C GLU A 59 -20.62 15.02 -7.66
N PRO A 60 -21.79 15.01 -8.32
CA PRO A 60 -23.05 15.18 -7.63
C PRO A 60 -23.33 13.97 -6.73
N ASN A 61 -23.95 14.23 -5.58
CA ASN A 61 -24.47 13.16 -4.73
C ASN A 61 -25.54 12.35 -5.46
N LEU A 62 -25.44 11.02 -5.40
CA LEU A 62 -26.40 10.11 -6.00
C LEU A 62 -27.35 9.56 -4.91
N PRO A 63 -28.69 9.61 -5.12
CA PRO A 63 -29.63 8.94 -4.24
C PRO A 63 -29.38 7.44 -4.21
N PHE A 64 -29.31 6.86 -3.01
CA PHE A 64 -29.07 5.42 -2.85
C PHE A 64 -30.10 4.56 -3.59
N GLU A 65 -31.37 5.00 -3.64
CA GLU A 65 -32.43 4.27 -4.34
C GLU A 65 -32.18 4.14 -5.85
N ASP A 66 -31.53 5.11 -6.48
CA ASP A 66 -31.28 5.11 -7.92
C ASP A 66 -30.09 4.21 -8.25
N VAL A 67 -29.05 4.22 -7.41
CA VAL A 67 -27.93 3.27 -7.51
C VAL A 67 -28.40 1.82 -7.38
N VAL A 68 -29.35 1.53 -6.48
CA VAL A 68 -29.90 0.18 -6.30
C VAL A 68 -30.77 -0.27 -7.49
N LYS A 69 -31.48 0.65 -8.15
CA LYS A 69 -32.27 0.34 -9.35
C LYS A 69 -31.36 -0.03 -10.53
N ASP A 70 -30.22 0.63 -10.69
CA ASP A 70 -29.25 0.38 -11.78
C ASP A 70 -28.50 -0.95 -11.67
N LEU A 71 -28.57 -1.64 -10.51
CA LEU A 71 -27.93 -2.94 -10.26
C LEU A 71 -28.75 -4.16 -10.73
N ASN A 72 -30.01 -3.98 -11.13
CA ASN A 72 -30.95 -5.06 -11.50
C ASN A 72 -31.44 -4.93 -12.95
#